data_AF-X1RHU1-F1
#
_entry.id   AF-X1RHU1-F1
#
_cell.length_a   1.000
_cell.length_b   1.000
_cell.length_c   1.000
_cell.angle_alpha   90.00
_cell.angle_beta   90.00
_cell.angle_gamma   90.00
#
_symmetry.space_group_name_H-M   'P 1'
#
loop_
_entity.id
_entity.type
_entity.pdbx_description
1 polymer ?
#
loop_
_entity_poly.entity_id
_entity_poly.type
_entity_poly.pdbx_seq_one_letter_code
_entity_poly.pdbx_strand_id
1 'polypeptide(L)'
;MSMTFVRPELELKLRAPLAGGQPGTHEFRRATSAVVGNADTCDFVTDGVADDVEIVAALTYVNGLGGGEVRLLEATYTLADPIAFPGNNLILTGLGRNSFLDGDGLATDEHAIVLSGVRHCTVRDLAVQ
;
A
#
# COMPACT_ATOMS: atom_id res chain seq x y z
N MET A 1 29.00 -3.35 -9.40
CA MET A 1 28.36 -2.03 -9.21
C MET A 1 27.00 -2.10 -9.89
N SER A 2 25.95 -2.10 -9.05
CA SER A 2 24.51 -1.99 -9.31
C SER A 2 23.94 -2.46 -10.66
N MET A 3 23.22 -3.58 -10.63
CA MET A 3 22.38 -4.07 -11.72
C MET A 3 20.97 -3.49 -11.53
N THR A 4 20.67 -2.41 -12.25
CA THR A 4 19.36 -1.75 -12.23
C THR A 4 18.38 -2.55 -13.07
N PHE A 5 17.47 -3.29 -12.42
CA PHE A 5 16.30 -3.87 -13.07
C PHE A 5 15.26 -2.76 -13.33
N VAL A 6 15.18 -2.26 -14.56
CA VAL A 6 14.09 -1.38 -15.01
C VAL A 6 12.96 -2.26 -15.53
N ARG A 7 11.83 -2.33 -14.80
CA ARG A 7 10.61 -3.04 -15.24
C ARG A 7 10.05 -2.36 -16.51
N PRO A 8 9.93 -3.03 -17.67
CA PRO A 8 9.63 -2.39 -18.96
C PRO A 8 8.13 -2.17 -19.31
N GLU A 9 7.19 -2.23 -18.35
CA GLU A 9 5.75 -2.35 -18.67
C GLU A 9 4.86 -1.10 -18.45
N LEU A 10 5.41 0.12 -18.35
CA LEU A 10 4.55 1.32 -18.17
C LEU A 10 4.93 2.53 -19.04
N GLU A 11 5.17 2.31 -20.33
CA GLU A 11 5.01 3.36 -21.36
C GLU A 11 3.57 3.34 -21.92
N LEU A 12 2.64 3.97 -21.20
CA LEU A 12 1.37 4.34 -21.81
C LEU A 12 1.65 5.53 -22.75
N LYS A 13 1.76 5.28 -24.06
CA LYS A 13 1.89 6.35 -25.07
C LYS A 13 0.64 7.23 -25.03
N LEU A 14 0.74 8.36 -24.32
CA LEU A 14 -0.26 9.41 -24.34
C LEU A 14 -0.43 9.88 -25.79
N ARG A 15 -1.63 9.71 -26.35
CA ARG A 15 -1.98 10.23 -27.69
C ARG A 15 -1.71 11.74 -27.68
N ALA A 16 -0.87 12.21 -28.59
CA ALA A 16 -0.45 13.61 -28.66
C ALA A 16 -1.66 14.57 -28.63
N PRO A 17 -1.59 15.70 -27.89
CA PRO A 17 -2.69 16.65 -27.81
C PRO A 17 -2.92 17.33 -29.17
N LEU A 18 -4.19 17.42 -29.58
CA LEU A 18 -4.63 18.16 -30.75
C LEU A 18 -4.28 19.65 -30.54
N ALA A 19 -3.51 20.23 -31.47
CA ALA A 19 -3.02 21.60 -31.37
C ALA A 19 -4.17 22.60 -31.18
N GLY A 20 -4.24 23.25 -30.01
CA GLY A 20 -5.12 24.41 -29.80
C GLY A 20 -5.77 24.59 -28.43
N GLY A 21 -5.67 23.63 -27.50
CA GLY A 21 -6.20 23.81 -26.13
C GLY A 21 -5.12 24.28 -25.16
N GLN A 22 -5.32 25.41 -24.48
CA GLN A 22 -4.51 25.80 -23.31
C GLN A 22 -4.45 24.61 -22.35
N PRO A 23 -3.27 24.06 -22.02
CA PRO A 23 -3.16 22.88 -21.18
C PRO A 23 -3.59 23.26 -19.76
N GLY A 24 -4.88 23.08 -19.47
CA GLY A 24 -5.34 22.89 -18.12
C GLY A 24 -4.50 21.76 -17.55
N THR A 25 -3.79 22.04 -16.46
CA THR A 25 -2.89 21.11 -15.78
C THR A 25 -3.73 20.01 -15.14
N HIS A 26 -4.33 19.16 -15.96
CA HIS A 26 -4.83 17.86 -15.54
C HIS A 26 -3.60 16.97 -15.47
N GLU A 27 -2.84 17.15 -14.40
CA GLU A 27 -1.87 16.17 -13.97
C GLU A 27 -2.65 14.87 -13.79
N PHE A 28 -2.44 13.90 -14.68
CA PHE A 28 -2.83 12.53 -14.43
C PHE A 28 -2.00 12.07 -13.23
N ARG A 29 -2.47 12.38 -12.03
CA ARG A 29 -1.94 11.85 -10.78
C ARG A 29 -2.15 10.35 -10.91
N ARG A 30 -1.09 9.59 -11.18
CA ARG A 30 -1.16 8.12 -11.21
C ARG A 30 -1.86 7.70 -9.93
N ALA A 31 -2.85 6.81 -10.02
CA ALA A 31 -3.33 6.11 -8.84
C ALA A 31 -2.11 5.37 -8.26
N THR A 32 -1.61 5.84 -7.12
CA THR A 32 -0.47 5.21 -6.46
C THR A 32 -1.01 4.00 -5.72
N SER A 33 -0.84 2.82 -6.33
CA SER A 33 -1.15 1.53 -5.71
C SER A 33 0.15 0.79 -5.39
N ALA A 34 0.37 0.40 -4.14
CA ALA A 34 1.44 -0.52 -3.74
C ALA A 34 0.83 -1.89 -3.42
N VAL A 35 1.48 -2.98 -3.84
CA VAL A 35 1.03 -4.34 -3.56
C VAL A 35 1.96 -5.00 -2.54
N VAL A 36 1.37 -5.57 -1.49
CA VAL A 36 2.07 -6.23 -0.38
C VAL A 36 1.66 -7.70 -0.31
N GLY A 37 2.61 -8.61 -0.20
CA GLY A 37 2.32 -10.05 -0.04
C GLY A 37 3.54 -10.96 -0.22
N ASN A 38 3.35 -12.27 -0.05
CA ASN A 38 4.42 -13.28 -0.09
C ASN A 38 4.73 -13.78 -1.52
N ALA A 39 4.71 -12.90 -2.52
CA ALA A 39 5.04 -13.27 -3.89
C ALA A 39 6.12 -12.33 -4.44
N ASP A 40 7.10 -12.89 -5.18
CA ASP A 40 8.22 -12.13 -5.77
C ASP A 40 7.77 -11.03 -6.76
N THR A 41 6.51 -11.05 -7.18
CA THR A 41 5.89 -10.02 -8.03
C THR A 41 5.39 -8.80 -7.25
N CYS A 42 5.37 -8.84 -5.92
CA CYS A 42 4.90 -7.74 -5.06
C CYS A 42 5.90 -6.57 -5.04
N ASP A 43 5.42 -5.41 -4.63
CA ASP A 43 6.28 -4.24 -4.39
C ASP A 43 6.97 -4.35 -3.02
N PHE A 44 6.27 -4.94 -2.04
CA PHE A 44 6.78 -5.26 -0.71
C PHE A 44 6.51 -6.74 -0.43
N VAL A 45 7.59 -7.52 -0.25
CA VAL A 45 7.51 -8.96 -0.01
C VAL A 45 7.57 -9.22 1.48
N THR A 46 6.53 -9.86 2.00
CA THR A 46 6.38 -10.22 3.42
C THR A 46 6.98 -11.59 3.70
N ASP A 47 7.64 -11.75 4.86
CA ASP A 47 8.34 -12.97 5.25
C ASP A 47 7.54 -13.88 6.21
N GLY A 48 6.42 -13.37 6.74
CA GLY A 48 5.50 -14.08 7.62
C GLY A 48 5.83 -13.99 9.11
N VAL A 49 6.86 -13.22 9.51
CA VAL A 49 7.32 -13.15 10.90
C VAL A 49 7.05 -11.78 11.53
N ALA A 50 7.27 -10.69 10.80
CA ALA A 50 7.04 -9.32 11.29
C ALA A 50 6.59 -8.43 10.12
N ASP A 51 5.44 -8.77 9.54
CA ASP A 51 4.96 -8.19 8.29
C ASP A 51 4.45 -6.75 8.45
N ASP A 52 4.32 -6.27 9.68
CA ASP A 52 3.99 -4.89 10.01
C ASP A 52 5.00 -3.90 9.42
N VAL A 53 6.29 -4.25 9.38
CA VAL A 53 7.36 -3.40 8.85
C VAL A 53 7.15 -3.15 7.36
N GLU A 54 6.87 -4.19 6.59
CA GLU A 54 6.61 -4.12 5.15
C GLU A 54 5.32 -3.35 4.85
N ILE A 55 4.26 -3.58 5.63
CA ILE A 55 2.97 -2.90 5.45
C ILE A 55 3.11 -1.41 5.76
N VAL A 56 3.79 -1.04 6.85
CA VAL A 56 4.06 0.36 7.21
C VAL A 56 5.00 1.01 6.19
N ALA A 57 5.99 0.30 5.67
CA ALA A 57 6.86 0.78 4.60
C ALA A 57 6.06 1.07 3.32
N ALA A 58 5.12 0.19 2.95
CA ALA A 58 4.22 0.39 1.81
C ALA A 58 3.31 1.61 2.00
N LEU A 59 2.70 1.76 3.18
CA LEU A 59 1.89 2.93 3.51
C LEU A 59 2.72 4.22 3.50
N THR A 60 3.96 4.18 3.99
CA THR A 60 4.88 5.32 4.00
C THR A 60 5.28 5.72 2.58
N TYR A 61 5.55 4.74 1.72
CA TYR A 61 5.85 4.98 0.31
C TYR A 61 4.70 5.68 -0.41
N VAL A 62 3.48 5.17 -0.25
CA VAL A 62 2.27 5.76 -0.85
C VAL A 62 1.97 7.14 -0.26
N ASN A 63 2.18 7.33 1.04
CA ASN A 63 2.04 8.63 1.69
C ASN A 63 3.03 9.67 1.15
N GLY A 64 4.29 9.27 0.91
CA GLY A 64 5.32 10.12 0.31
C GLY A 64 4.96 10.61 -1.10
N LEU A 65 4.08 9.89 -1.80
CA LEU A 65 3.55 10.26 -3.11
C LEU A 65 2.28 11.13 -3.04
N GLY A 66 1.78 11.41 -1.83
CA GLY A 66 0.62 12.25 -1.58
C GLY A 66 -0.70 11.50 -1.34
N GLY A 67 -0.63 10.20 -1.03
CA GLY A 67 -1.77 9.33 -0.77
C GLY A 67 -2.00 8.30 -1.87
N GLY A 68 -2.84 7.30 -1.59
CA GLY A 68 -3.08 6.18 -2.50
C GLY A 68 -3.54 4.90 -1.80
N GLU A 69 -3.38 3.77 -2.48
CA GLU A 69 -3.89 2.46 -2.07
C GLU A 69 -2.76 1.46 -1.82
N VAL A 70 -2.84 0.73 -0.73
CA VAL A 70 -1.99 -0.42 -0.40
C VAL A 70 -2.87 -1.65 -0.44
N ARG A 71 -2.56 -2.57 -1.35
CA ARG A 71 -3.31 -3.81 -1.56
C ARG A 71 -2.56 -4.98 -0.96
N LEU A 72 -3.16 -5.60 0.05
CA LEU A 72 -2.73 -6.86 0.64
C LEU A 72 -3.24 -8.01 -0.23
N LEU A 73 -2.34 -8.89 -0.64
CA LEU A 73 -2.69 -10.14 -1.30
C LEU A 73 -3.24 -11.17 -0.31
N GLU A 74 -3.57 -12.36 -0.82
CA GLU A 74 -3.96 -13.47 0.03
C GLU A 74 -2.73 -14.01 0.77
N ALA A 75 -2.70 -13.78 2.07
CA ALA A 75 -1.68 -14.27 2.98
C ALA A 75 -2.15 -14.09 4.42
N THR A 76 -1.47 -14.82 5.32
CA THR A 76 -1.46 -14.52 6.74
C THR A 76 -0.32 -13.54 7.00
N TYR A 77 -0.63 -12.39 7.57
CA TYR A 77 0.31 -11.35 7.94
C TYR A 77 0.45 -11.34 9.45
N THR A 78 1.63 -11.73 9.95
CA THR A 78 1.90 -11.77 11.39
C THR A 78 2.34 -10.38 11.85
N LEU A 79 1.60 -9.79 12.79
CA LEU A 79 1.93 -8.49 13.35
C LEU A 79 2.76 -8.64 14.62
N ALA A 80 3.97 -8.07 14.61
CA ALA A 80 4.75 -7.89 15.83
C ALA A 80 4.47 -6.54 16.51
N ASP A 81 4.11 -5.53 15.70
CA ASP A 81 3.75 -4.19 16.14
C ASP A 81 2.46 -3.68 15.45
N PRO A 82 1.73 -2.71 16.04
CA PRO A 82 0.57 -2.08 15.43
C PRO A 82 0.83 -1.41 14.07
N ILE A 83 -0.06 -1.61 13.09
CA ILE A 83 0.02 -0.88 11.81
C ILE A 83 -0.49 0.54 12.01
N ALA A 84 0.43 1.48 12.15
CA ALA A 84 0.14 2.92 12.22
C ALA A 84 0.11 3.56 10.84
N PHE A 85 -0.98 4.28 10.52
CA PHE A 85 -1.09 5.02 9.28
C PHE A 85 -0.23 6.30 9.33
N PRO A 86 0.75 6.48 8.42
CA PRO A 86 1.68 7.60 8.47
C PRO A 86 1.10 8.94 7.99
N GLY A 87 -0.10 8.96 7.40
CA GLY A 87 -0.68 10.18 6.85
C GLY A 87 -2.13 10.03 6.38
N ASN A 88 -2.56 11.00 5.57
CA ASN A 88 -3.95 11.15 5.11
C ASN A 88 -4.15 10.54 3.72
N ASN A 89 -5.42 10.28 3.35
CA ASN A 89 -5.80 9.77 2.03
C ASN A 89 -5.17 8.41 1.69
N LEU A 90 -5.04 7.55 2.70
CA LEU A 90 -4.47 6.21 2.56
C LEU A 90 -5.57 5.16 2.57
N ILE A 91 -5.51 4.24 1.63
CA ILE A 91 -6.44 3.13 1.51
C ILE A 91 -5.65 1.85 1.76
N LEU A 92 -6.09 1.02 2.71
CA LEU A 92 -5.60 -0.33 2.90
C LEU A 92 -6.72 -1.30 2.47
N THR A 93 -6.45 -2.07 1.43
CA THR A 93 -7.40 -3.01 0.83
C THR A 93 -6.85 -4.41 0.88
N GLY A 94 -7.65 -5.38 1.33
CA GLY A 94 -7.30 -6.79 1.20
C GLY A 94 -8.07 -7.49 0.07
N LEU A 95 -8.03 -8.83 0.10
CA LEU A 95 -8.79 -9.75 -0.73
C LEU A 95 -9.88 -10.51 0.06
N GLY A 96 -10.40 -9.87 1.11
CA GLY A 96 -11.39 -10.42 2.01
C GLY A 96 -10.76 -11.29 3.10
N ARG A 97 -11.39 -12.44 3.39
CA ARG A 97 -10.97 -13.34 4.46
C ARG A 97 -9.60 -14.01 4.25
N ASN A 98 -9.10 -13.99 3.02
CA ASN A 98 -7.79 -14.56 2.68
C ASN A 98 -6.64 -13.58 2.94
N SER A 99 -6.93 -12.30 3.17
CA SER A 99 -5.95 -11.33 3.68
C SER A 99 -6.18 -11.20 5.17
N PHE A 100 -5.46 -12.02 5.93
CA PHE A 100 -5.67 -12.17 7.36
C PHE A 100 -4.53 -11.50 8.12
N LEU A 101 -4.88 -10.52 8.97
CA LEU A 101 -3.96 -9.88 9.90
C LEU A 101 -4.04 -10.62 11.23
N ASP A 102 -2.95 -11.29 11.57
CA ASP A 102 -2.78 -12.03 12.80
C ASP A 102 -2.18 -11.11 13.87
N GLY A 103 -3.03 -10.74 14.84
CA GLY A 103 -2.66 -9.93 15.99
C GLY A 103 -2.16 -10.73 17.19
N ASP A 104 -1.99 -12.06 17.10
CA ASP A 104 -1.54 -12.89 18.24
C ASP A 104 -0.13 -12.51 18.73
N GLY A 105 0.66 -11.81 17.90
CA GLY A 105 1.96 -11.26 18.27
C GLY A 105 1.92 -9.94 19.05
N LEU A 106 0.76 -9.28 19.12
CA LEU A 106 0.59 -7.97 19.76
C LEU A 106 0.40 -8.09 21.28
N ALA A 107 0.71 -7.03 22.02
CA ALA A 107 0.47 -6.99 23.46
C ALA A 107 -1.05 -6.96 23.78
N THR A 108 -1.43 -7.38 24.99
CA THR A 108 -2.84 -7.58 25.41
C THR A 108 -3.72 -6.31 25.42
N ASP A 109 -3.15 -5.13 25.18
CA ASP A 109 -3.85 -3.84 25.10
C ASP A 109 -3.51 -3.06 23.82
N GLU A 110 -2.96 -3.73 22.80
CA GLU A 110 -2.61 -3.11 21.53
C GLU A 110 -3.69 -3.30 20.47
N HIS A 111 -3.76 -2.33 19.55
CA HIS A 111 -4.66 -2.38 18.41
C HIS A 111 -3.87 -2.82 17.17
N ALA A 112 -4.37 -3.79 16.42
CA ALA A 112 -3.73 -4.22 15.17
C ALA A 112 -3.60 -3.09 14.14
N ILE A 113 -4.58 -2.16 14.11
CA ILE A 113 -4.58 -1.01 13.20
C ILE A 113 -4.83 0.27 13.97
N VAL A 114 -3.93 1.24 13.81
CA VAL A 114 -3.98 2.54 14.48
C VAL A 114 -4.13 3.67 13.48
N LEU A 115 -5.26 4.37 13.57
CA LEU A 115 -5.59 5.57 12.81
C LEU A 115 -5.60 6.78 13.76
N SER A 116 -4.43 7.34 14.06
CA SER A 116 -4.31 8.46 15.00
C SER A 116 -4.02 9.77 14.28
N GLY A 117 -4.91 10.77 14.42
CA GLY A 117 -4.73 12.10 13.83
C GLY A 117 -4.81 12.17 12.29
N VAL A 118 -5.17 11.07 11.63
CA VAL A 118 -5.28 10.97 10.17
C VAL A 118 -6.71 11.17 9.67
N ARG A 119 -6.85 11.56 8.39
CA ARG A 119 -8.12 11.86 7.73
C ARG A 119 -8.21 11.15 6.37
N HIS A 120 -9.44 10.80 6.00
CA HIS A 120 -9.76 10.15 4.71
C HIS A 120 -9.02 8.84 4.49
N CYS A 121 -8.72 8.12 5.58
CA CYS A 121 -8.16 6.78 5.49
C CYS A 121 -9.29 5.75 5.41
N THR A 122 -9.08 4.72 4.58
CA THR A 122 -10.06 3.64 4.41
C THR A 122 -9.36 2.31 4.62
N VAL A 123 -9.94 1.46 5.46
CA VAL A 123 -9.55 0.06 5.62
C VAL A 123 -10.74 -0.78 5.17
N ARG A 124 -10.55 -1.66 4.18
CA ARG A 124 -11.64 -2.49 3.67
C ARG A 124 -11.17 -3.84 3.16
N ASP A 125 -12.14 -4.76 3.07
CA ASP A 125 -11.99 -6.06 2.44
C ASP A 125 -10.82 -6.88 3.02
N LEU A 126 -10.67 -6.91 4.36
CA LEU A 126 -9.65 -7.71 5.05
C LEU A 126 -10.19 -8.30 6.35
N ALA A 127 -9.52 -9.33 6.87
CA ALA A 127 -9.82 -9.92 8.16
C ALA A 127 -8.74 -9.54 9.19
N VAL A 128 -9.18 -9.26 10.42
CA VAL A 128 -8.32 -8.92 11.56
C VAL A 128 -8.74 -9.79 12.74
N GLN A 129 -7.77 -10.29 13.50
CA GLN A 129 -7.96 -10.96 14.79
C GLN A 129 -7.66 -10.01 15.95
#